data_AF-A0A3B8J069-F1
#
_entry.id   AF-A0A3B8J069-F1
#
_cell.length_a   1.000
_cell.length_b   1.000
_cell.length_c   1.000
_cell.angle_alpha   90.00
_cell.angle_beta   90.00
_cell.angle_gamma   90.00
#
_symmetry.space_group_name_H-M   'P 1'
#
loop_
_entity.id
_entity.type
_entity.pdbx_description
1 polymer ?
#
loop_
_entity_poly.entity_id
_entity_poly.type
_entity_poly.pdbx_seq_one_letter_code
_entity_poly.pdbx_strand_id
1 'polypeptide(L)'
;MAAENGQQGLETLMESTLADVSDAYYALVVANNQIEVLETNLALSRERVDLAQAQYEVGKSSKLEYLQAQVDYNTDSALWLAQQEAVQSASISLNVLLGQEPTTPLIPESTIPIDTNLVFETLRQGLLENPQIEQQRNSQTQAEVASDQARTGLFPTLDANVGYGYNFSDAEAGFVLQNQTFGLTYGLTARWSLSGALDARRLQENPNLQLQV
;
A
#
# COMPACT_ATOMS: atom_id res chain seq x y z
N MET A 1 0.10 15.61 -16.13
CA MET A 1 -1.14 14.95 -15.66
C MET A 1 -0.98 13.45 -15.41
N ALA A 2 -1.17 12.51 -16.35
CA ALA A 2 -1.06 11.07 -16.02
C ALA A 2 0.34 10.62 -15.57
N ALA A 3 1.39 11.08 -16.25
CA ALA A 3 2.78 10.81 -15.86
C ALA A 3 3.18 11.49 -14.54
N GLU A 4 2.55 12.62 -14.22
CA GLU A 4 2.85 13.46 -13.06
C GLU A 4 2.20 12.91 -11.78
N ASN A 5 0.94 12.47 -11.87
CA ASN A 5 0.30 11.68 -10.81
C ASN A 5 1.03 10.35 -10.57
N GLY A 6 1.53 9.73 -11.64
CA GLY A 6 2.36 8.52 -11.53
C GLY A 6 3.66 8.77 -10.75
N GLN A 7 4.32 9.90 -11.00
CA GLN A 7 5.54 10.30 -10.28
C GLN A 7 5.27 10.59 -8.79
N GLN A 8 4.22 11.36 -8.47
CA GLN A 8 3.85 11.66 -7.08
C GLN A 8 3.41 10.40 -6.30
N GLY A 9 2.71 9.48 -6.98
CA GLY A 9 2.35 8.18 -6.41
C GLY A 9 3.57 7.31 -6.10
N LEU A 10 4.60 7.33 -6.97
CA LEU A 10 5.86 6.63 -6.72
C LEU A 10 6.63 7.25 -5.54
N GLU A 11 6.67 8.58 -5.44
CA GLU A 11 7.32 9.28 -4.33
C GLU A 11 6.65 8.93 -3.00
N THR A 12 5.32 9.00 -2.94
CA THR A 12 4.55 8.59 -1.75
C THR A 12 4.81 7.13 -1.37
N LEU A 13 4.87 6.23 -2.36
CA LEU A 13 5.15 4.81 -2.13
C LEU A 13 6.57 4.57 -1.62
N MET A 14 7.57 5.32 -2.12
CA MET A 14 8.94 5.23 -1.63
C MET A 14 9.04 5.73 -0.18
N GLU A 15 8.41 6.86 0.13
CA GLU A 15 8.37 7.40 1.50
C GLU A 15 7.69 6.44 2.46
N SER A 16 6.53 5.87 2.07
CA SER A 16 5.82 4.90 2.91
C SER A 16 6.63 3.63 3.11
N THR A 17 7.28 3.12 2.06
CA THR A 17 8.13 1.91 2.14
C THR A 17 9.32 2.15 3.08
N LEU A 18 9.94 3.34 3.01
CA LEU A 18 11.04 3.70 3.91
C LEU A 18 10.57 3.76 5.37
N ALA A 19 9.39 4.33 5.62
CA ALA A 19 8.79 4.37 6.95
C ALA A 19 8.47 2.95 7.46
N ASP A 20 7.82 2.12 6.63
CA ASP A 20 7.47 0.74 6.97
C ASP A 20 8.70 -0.11 7.29
N VAL A 21 9.78 0.02 6.52
CA VAL A 21 11.06 -0.65 6.78
C VAL A 21 11.67 -0.17 8.09
N SER A 22 11.61 1.13 8.38
CA SER A 22 12.16 1.71 9.61
C SER A 22 11.39 1.22 10.84
N ASP A 23 10.06 1.21 10.78
CA ASP A 23 9.19 0.72 11.85
C ASP A 23 9.41 -0.77 12.09
N ALA A 24 9.49 -1.58 11.02
CA ALA A 24 9.77 -3.01 11.13
C ALA A 24 11.16 -3.28 11.73
N TYR A 25 12.17 -2.49 11.36
CA TYR A 25 13.51 -2.58 11.94
C TYR A 25 13.49 -2.29 13.44
N TYR A 26 12.88 -1.18 13.87
CA TYR A 26 12.81 -0.85 15.29
C TYR A 26 11.93 -1.82 16.08
N ALA A 27 10.87 -2.36 15.49
CA ALA A 27 10.08 -3.43 16.10
C ALA A 27 10.93 -4.68 16.37
N LEU A 28 11.80 -5.06 15.42
CA LEU A 28 12.74 -6.18 15.60
C LEU A 28 13.77 -5.89 16.70
N VAL A 29 14.33 -4.66 16.76
CA VAL A 29 15.25 -4.23 17.83
C VAL A 29 14.58 -4.37 19.20
N VAL A 30 13.36 -3.86 19.34
CA VAL A 30 12.58 -3.92 20.59
C VAL A 30 12.28 -5.37 20.98
N ALA A 31 11.88 -6.21 20.03
CA ALA A 31 11.60 -7.62 20.28
C ALA A 31 12.85 -8.37 20.77
N ASN A 32 14.02 -8.08 20.20
CA ASN A 32 15.30 -8.66 20.61
C ASN A 32 15.73 -8.21 22.02
N ASN A 33 15.57 -6.94 22.36
CA ASN A 33 15.86 -6.46 23.71
C ASN A 33 14.92 -7.10 24.76
N GLN A 34 13.65 -7.34 24.41
CA GLN A 34 12.69 -7.98 25.31
C GLN A 34 13.02 -9.46 25.56
N ILE A 35 13.47 -10.21 24.53
CA ILE A 35 13.81 -11.63 24.72
C ILE A 35 15.03 -11.79 25.63
N GLU A 36 16.02 -10.89 25.56
CA GLU A 36 17.19 -10.91 26.45
C GLU A 36 16.80 -10.74 27.92
N VAL A 37 15.84 -9.84 28.20
CA VAL A 37 15.29 -9.66 29.55
C VAL A 37 14.55 -10.91 30.02
N LEU A 38 13.73 -11.52 29.15
CA LEU A 38 12.99 -12.75 29.49
C LEU A 38 13.91 -13.95 29.68
N GLU A 39 14.99 -14.06 28.91
CA GLU A 39 16.02 -15.08 29.09
C GLU A 39 16.68 -14.97 30.46
N THR A 40 17.02 -13.74 30.86
CA THR A 40 17.57 -13.47 32.20
C THR A 40 16.58 -13.84 33.31
N ASN A 41 15.29 -13.50 33.15
CA ASN A 41 14.25 -13.86 34.11
C ASN A 41 14.04 -15.38 34.20
N LEU A 42 14.04 -16.08 33.06
CA LEU A 42 13.91 -17.53 33.00
C LEU A 42 15.09 -18.24 33.69
N ALA A 43 16.31 -17.74 33.50
CA ALA A 43 17.49 -18.25 34.20
C ALA A 43 17.36 -18.06 35.73
N LEU A 44 16.86 -16.90 36.18
CA LEU A 44 16.63 -16.62 37.59
C LEU A 44 15.52 -17.50 38.19
N SER A 45 14.39 -17.70 37.50
CA SER A 45 13.33 -18.58 38.00
C SER A 45 13.77 -20.04 38.04
N ARG A 46 14.64 -20.47 37.13
CA ARG A 46 15.29 -21.78 37.19
C ARG A 46 16.10 -21.97 38.47
N GLU A 47 16.95 -21.00 38.80
CA GLU A 47 17.75 -21.03 40.02
C GLU A 47 16.87 -21.08 41.28
N ARG A 48 15.73 -20.36 41.27
CA ARG A 48 14.75 -20.40 42.37
C ARG A 48 14.11 -21.77 42.53
N VAL A 49 13.77 -22.45 41.42
CA VAL A 49 13.27 -23.83 41.47
C VAL A 49 14.30 -24.77 42.07
N ASP A 50 15.55 -24.69 41.60
CA ASP A 50 16.65 -25.54 42.08
C ASP A 50 16.89 -25.33 43.58
N LEU A 51 16.85 -24.07 44.05
CA LEU A 51 16.98 -23.74 45.47
C LEU A 51 15.79 -24.24 46.29
N ALA A 52 14.55 -24.03 45.82
CA ALA A 52 13.35 -24.46 46.52
C ALA A 52 13.26 -25.99 46.62
N GLN A 53 13.69 -26.70 45.56
CA GLN A 53 13.82 -28.15 45.55
C GLN A 53 14.83 -28.61 46.61
N ALA A 54 16.03 -28.04 46.63
CA ALA A 54 17.06 -28.40 47.60
C ALA A 54 16.59 -28.17 49.05
N GLN A 55 15.89 -27.07 49.32
CA GLN A 55 15.31 -26.77 50.64
C GLN A 55 14.22 -27.77 51.04
N TYR A 56 13.38 -28.19 50.09
CA TYR A 56 12.33 -29.17 50.33
C TYR A 56 12.92 -30.55 50.66
N GLU A 57 13.94 -30.98 49.91
CA GLU A 57 14.62 -32.27 50.11
C GLU A 57 15.29 -32.38 51.48
N VAL A 58 15.81 -31.27 52.02
CA VAL A 58 16.38 -31.22 53.38
C VAL A 58 15.36 -30.86 54.48
N GLY A 59 14.08 -30.74 54.12
CA GLY A 59 12.97 -30.46 55.05
C GLY A 59 12.93 -29.02 55.61
N LYS A 60 13.58 -28.07 54.94
CA LYS A 60 13.61 -26.65 55.32
C LYS A 60 12.48 -25.80 54.71
N SER A 61 11.86 -26.27 53.63
CA SER A 61 10.72 -25.62 52.96
C SER A 61 9.59 -26.63 52.73
N SER A 62 8.40 -26.10 52.42
CA SER A 62 7.23 -26.90 52.10
C SER A 62 7.22 -27.36 50.64
N LYS A 63 6.56 -28.50 50.36
CA LYS A 63 6.32 -28.93 48.97
C LYS A 63 5.54 -27.89 48.17
N LEU A 64 4.68 -27.11 48.83
CA LEU A 64 3.91 -26.04 48.21
C LEU A 64 4.81 -24.94 47.64
N GLU A 65 5.84 -24.52 48.38
CA GLU A 65 6.80 -23.50 47.92
C GLU A 65 7.61 -23.98 46.71
N TYR A 66 8.05 -25.24 46.71
CA TYR A 66 8.70 -25.84 45.54
C TYR A 66 7.78 -25.86 44.31
N LEU A 67 6.52 -26.31 44.48
CA LEU A 67 5.56 -26.35 43.38
C LEU A 67 5.21 -24.93 42.88
N GLN A 68 5.14 -23.94 43.76
CA GLN A 68 4.91 -22.55 43.36
C GLN A 68 6.07 -22.03 42.51
N ALA A 69 7.32 -22.25 42.94
CA ALA A 69 8.49 -21.88 42.14
C ALA A 69 8.48 -22.56 40.76
N GLN A 70 8.03 -23.81 40.68
CA GLN A 70 7.92 -24.54 39.41
C GLN A 70 6.81 -23.97 38.50
N VAL A 71 5.69 -23.53 39.06
CA VAL A 71 4.63 -22.83 38.30
C VAL A 71 5.15 -21.50 37.76
N ASP A 72 5.90 -20.74 38.57
CA ASP A 72 6.48 -19.46 38.16
C ASP A 72 7.48 -19.67 37.02
N TYR A 73 8.40 -20.64 37.14
CA TYR A 73 9.32 -21.02 36.05
C TYR A 73 8.61 -21.43 34.77
N ASN A 74 7.53 -22.23 34.87
CA ASN A 74 6.77 -22.63 33.69
C ASN A 74 6.07 -21.44 33.03
N THR A 75 5.64 -20.45 33.81
CA THR A 75 5.04 -19.21 33.32
C THR A 75 6.09 -18.35 32.60
N ASP A 76 7.27 -18.17 33.19
CA ASP A 76 8.39 -17.47 32.55
C ASP A 76 8.84 -18.17 31.26
N SER A 77 8.88 -19.51 31.26
CA SER A 77 9.23 -20.30 30.08
C SER A 77 8.22 -20.12 28.96
N ALA A 78 6.93 -20.04 29.28
CA ALA A 78 5.88 -19.79 28.30
C ALA A 78 5.98 -18.37 27.72
N LEU A 79 6.28 -17.37 28.55
CA LEU A 79 6.51 -15.99 28.11
C LEU A 79 7.73 -15.89 27.20
N TRP A 80 8.84 -16.53 27.56
CA TRP A 80 10.05 -16.56 26.72
C TRP A 80 9.78 -17.21 25.36
N LEU A 81 9.05 -18.34 25.32
CA LEU A 81 8.70 -19.00 24.07
C LEU A 81 7.79 -18.12 23.19
N ALA A 82 6.79 -17.46 23.78
CA ALA A 82 5.94 -16.53 23.05
C ALA A 82 6.74 -15.34 22.49
N GLN A 83 7.73 -14.84 23.24
CA GLN A 83 8.61 -13.78 22.76
C GLN A 83 9.54 -14.26 21.64
N GLN A 84 10.02 -15.50 21.69
CA GLN A 84 10.80 -16.08 20.60
C GLN A 84 10.02 -16.07 19.28
N GLU A 85 8.75 -16.47 19.31
CA GLU A 85 7.85 -16.37 18.15
C GLU A 85 7.66 -14.92 17.69
N ALA A 86 7.54 -13.96 18.62
CA ALA A 86 7.43 -12.55 18.28
C ALA A 86 8.69 -12.02 17.57
N VAL A 87 9.89 -12.40 18.02
CA VAL A 87 11.16 -12.06 17.36
C VAL A 87 11.22 -12.66 15.96
N GLN A 88 10.84 -13.92 15.80
CA GLN A 88 10.80 -14.58 14.49
C GLN A 88 9.82 -13.88 13.54
N SER A 89 8.62 -13.56 14.01
CA SER A 89 7.62 -12.84 13.22
C SER A 89 8.14 -11.46 12.79
N ALA A 90 8.77 -10.71 13.70
CA ALA A 90 9.34 -9.40 13.38
C ALA A 90 10.46 -9.50 12.34
N SER A 91 11.30 -10.54 12.44
CA SER A 91 12.37 -10.80 11.46
C SER A 91 11.80 -11.14 10.09
N ILE A 92 10.77 -11.97 10.03
CA ILE A 92 10.08 -12.33 8.78
C ILE A 92 9.45 -11.08 8.15
N SER A 93 8.75 -10.26 8.93
CA SER A 93 8.13 -9.02 8.44
C SER A 93 9.17 -8.08 7.83
N LEU A 94 10.31 -7.90 8.48
CA LEU A 94 11.40 -7.08 7.95
C LEU A 94 12.01 -7.69 6.68
N ASN A 95 12.27 -9.00 6.65
CA ASN A 95 12.80 -9.69 5.46
C ASN A 95 11.87 -9.53 4.25
N VAL A 96 10.56 -9.63 4.44
CA VAL A 96 9.56 -9.43 3.38
C VAL A 96 9.62 -8.00 2.84
N LEU A 97 9.72 -6.99 3.70
CA LEU A 97 9.85 -5.59 3.29
C LEU A 97 11.17 -5.31 2.56
N LEU A 98 12.25 -6.00 2.95
CA LEU A 98 13.55 -5.93 2.28
C LEU A 98 13.62 -6.73 0.97
N GLY A 99 12.56 -7.48 0.62
CA GLY A 99 12.55 -8.37 -0.55
C GLY A 99 13.51 -9.55 -0.44
N GLN A 100 13.85 -9.97 0.78
CA GLN A 100 14.73 -11.12 1.07
C GLN A 100 13.91 -12.36 1.40
N GLU A 101 14.57 -13.52 1.44
CA GLU A 101 13.95 -14.75 1.91
C GLU A 101 13.51 -14.60 3.38
N PRO A 102 12.28 -15.02 3.75
CA PRO A 102 11.74 -14.84 5.11
C PRO A 102 12.62 -15.40 6.22
N THR A 103 13.39 -16.44 5.93
CA THR A 103 14.24 -17.18 6.88
C THR A 103 15.67 -16.63 6.97
N THR A 104 15.98 -15.53 6.28
CA THR A 104 17.31 -14.92 6.32
C THR A 104 17.58 -14.40 7.74
N PRO A 105 18.66 -14.84 8.41
CA PRO A 105 18.95 -14.42 9.77
C PRO A 105 19.34 -12.94 9.82
N LEU A 106 18.62 -12.16 10.62
CA LEU A 106 18.90 -10.75 10.89
C LEU A 106 19.32 -10.59 12.35
N ILE A 107 20.42 -9.86 12.58
CA ILE A 107 20.90 -9.49 13.92
C ILE A 107 20.90 -7.96 13.98
N PRO A 108 19.87 -7.33 14.59
CA PRO A 108 19.83 -5.88 14.72
C PRO A 108 20.81 -5.38 15.79
N GLU A 109 21.18 -4.11 15.72
CA GLU A 109 21.90 -3.46 16.81
C GLU A 109 20.94 -3.17 17.98
N SER A 110 21.42 -3.24 19.22
CA SER A 110 20.57 -3.09 20.42
C SER A 110 20.14 -1.65 20.72
N THR A 111 20.69 -0.65 20.02
CA THR A 111 20.51 0.77 20.36
C THR A 111 19.53 1.47 19.43
N ILE A 112 18.54 2.17 20.01
CA ILE A 112 17.62 3.05 19.30
C ILE A 112 18.06 4.50 19.54
N PRO A 113 18.67 5.19 18.55
CA PRO A 113 18.98 6.59 18.70
C PRO A 113 17.68 7.41 18.71
N ILE A 114 17.43 8.14 19.79
CA ILE A 114 16.27 9.04 19.89
C ILE A 114 16.66 10.39 19.31
N ASP A 115 16.10 10.74 18.15
CA ASP A 115 16.23 12.10 17.62
C ASP A 115 15.25 13.02 18.35
N THR A 116 15.79 14.09 18.94
CA THR A 116 15.01 15.12 19.65
C THR A 116 14.95 16.44 18.87
N ASN A 117 15.51 16.48 17.66
CA ASN A 117 15.60 17.70 16.85
C ASN A 117 14.36 17.96 15.99
N LEU A 118 13.24 17.27 16.24
CA LEU A 118 12.01 17.46 15.49
C LEU A 118 11.36 18.81 15.85
N VAL A 119 11.52 19.80 14.97
CA VAL A 119 10.96 21.15 15.16
C VAL A 119 9.59 21.25 14.50
N PHE A 120 8.59 21.74 15.23
CA PHE A 120 7.22 21.87 14.70
C PHE A 120 7.16 22.73 13.41
N GLU A 121 7.96 23.79 13.33
CA GLU A 121 7.96 24.69 12.17
C GLU A 121 8.48 24.01 10.90
N THR A 122 9.45 23.09 11.00
CA THR A 122 9.92 22.31 9.84
C THR A 122 8.86 21.31 9.37
N LEU A 123 8.13 20.69 10.31
CA LEU A 123 6.99 19.82 9.98
C LEU A 123 5.85 20.57 9.28
N ARG A 124 5.56 21.81 9.71
CA ARG A 124 4.53 22.66 9.10
C ARG A 124 4.85 23.01 7.65
N GLN A 125 6.12 23.25 7.34
CA GLN A 125 6.58 23.50 5.97
C GLN A 125 6.50 22.23 5.11
N GLY A 126 6.94 21.09 5.63
CA GLY A 126 6.82 19.80 4.93
C GLY A 126 5.38 19.38 4.65
N LEU A 127 4.42 19.78 5.49
CA LEU A 127 2.99 19.53 5.24
C LEU A 127 2.47 20.23 3.98
N LEU A 128 3.02 21.40 3.63
CA LEU A 128 2.65 22.13 2.42
C LEU A 128 3.24 21.49 1.16
N GLU A 129 4.33 20.74 1.30
CA GLU A 129 5.01 20.01 0.22
C GLU A 129 4.59 18.53 0.16
N ASN A 130 3.60 18.12 0.95
CA ASN A 130 3.18 16.72 1.05
C ASN A 130 2.59 16.20 -0.28
N PRO A 131 3.19 15.16 -0.89
CA PRO A 131 2.74 14.61 -2.17
C PRO A 131 1.28 14.12 -2.18
N GLN A 132 0.76 13.64 -1.05
CA GLN A 132 -0.64 13.19 -0.96
C GLN A 132 -1.63 14.36 -1.09
N ILE A 133 -1.29 15.53 -0.56
CA ILE A 133 -2.13 16.73 -0.69
C ILE A 133 -2.17 17.19 -2.14
N GLU A 134 -1.03 17.18 -2.83
CA GLU A 134 -0.95 17.51 -4.24
C GLU A 134 -1.68 16.49 -5.13
N GLN A 135 -1.58 15.19 -4.81
CA GLN A 135 -2.36 14.15 -5.50
C GLN A 135 -3.88 14.36 -5.30
N GLN A 136 -4.32 14.76 -4.11
CA GLN A 136 -5.72 15.07 -3.82
C GLN A 136 -6.20 16.28 -4.64
N ARG A 137 -5.38 17.35 -4.75
CA ARG A 137 -5.68 18.53 -5.58
C ARG A 137 -5.75 18.19 -7.07
N ASN A 138 -4.84 17.35 -7.55
CA ASN A 138 -4.86 16.86 -8.93
C ASN A 138 -6.09 15.99 -9.21
N SER A 139 -6.52 15.19 -8.24
CA SER A 139 -7.74 14.38 -8.33
C SER A 139 -9.00 15.25 -8.35
N GLN A 140 -9.02 16.32 -7.56
CA GLN A 140 -10.10 17.32 -7.61
C GLN A 140 -10.15 18.01 -8.98
N THR A 141 -9.02 18.47 -9.50
CA THR A 141 -8.94 19.12 -10.81
C THR A 141 -9.42 18.19 -11.94
N GLN A 142 -9.08 16.90 -11.86
CA GLN A 142 -9.58 15.90 -12.79
C GLN A 142 -11.10 15.72 -12.70
N ALA A 143 -11.66 15.68 -11.48
CA ALA A 143 -13.10 15.60 -11.27
C ALA A 143 -13.83 16.83 -11.83
N GLU A 144 -13.23 18.03 -11.69
CA GLU A 144 -13.76 19.26 -12.27
C GLU A 144 -13.76 19.21 -13.80
N VAL A 145 -12.64 18.82 -14.43
CA VAL A 145 -12.55 18.65 -15.89
C VAL A 145 -13.52 17.57 -16.40
N ALA A 146 -13.68 16.46 -15.67
CA ALA A 146 -14.64 15.41 -16.01
C ALA A 146 -16.09 15.92 -15.91
N SER A 147 -16.39 16.75 -14.91
CA SER A 147 -17.71 17.41 -14.79
C SER A 147 -17.96 18.34 -15.98
N ASP A 148 -16.95 19.12 -16.38
CA ASP A 148 -17.05 20.01 -17.53
C ASP A 148 -17.24 19.22 -18.83
N GLN A 149 -16.51 18.12 -19.02
CA GLN A 149 -16.72 17.22 -20.16
C GLN A 149 -18.14 16.61 -20.16
N ALA A 150 -18.65 16.18 -19.00
CA ALA A 150 -20.03 15.70 -18.89
C ALA A 150 -21.04 16.79 -19.27
N ARG A 151 -20.77 18.07 -18.93
CA ARG A 151 -21.57 19.22 -19.39
C ARG A 151 -21.46 19.42 -20.90
N THR A 152 -20.30 19.17 -21.51
CA THR A 152 -20.16 19.28 -22.97
C THR A 152 -21.03 18.27 -23.73
N GLY A 153 -21.37 17.13 -23.13
CA GLY A 153 -22.30 16.14 -23.68
C GLY A 153 -23.74 16.63 -23.86
N LEU A 154 -24.08 17.80 -23.31
CA LEU A 154 -25.35 18.49 -23.54
C LEU A 154 -25.41 19.22 -24.88
N PHE A 155 -24.26 19.47 -25.51
CA PHE A 155 -24.12 20.18 -26.78
C PHE A 155 -24.05 19.20 -27.95
N PRO A 156 -24.41 19.63 -29.18
CA PRO A 156 -24.28 18.78 -30.36
C PRO A 156 -22.81 18.54 -30.71
N THR A 157 -22.47 17.31 -31.12
CA THR A 157 -21.16 16.99 -31.69
C THR A 157 -21.17 17.26 -33.20
N LEU A 158 -20.13 17.93 -33.69
CA LEU A 158 -19.93 18.24 -35.11
C LEU A 158 -18.75 17.43 -35.63
N ASP A 159 -19.02 16.49 -36.51
CA ASP A 159 -18.04 15.61 -37.14
C ASP A 159 -17.85 16.05 -38.60
N ALA A 160 -16.60 16.24 -39.03
CA ALA A 160 -16.25 16.59 -40.40
C ALA A 160 -15.35 15.51 -41.00
N ASN A 161 -15.74 14.98 -42.15
CA ASN A 161 -15.06 13.87 -42.80
C ASN A 161 -14.68 14.31 -44.21
N VAL A 162 -13.43 14.08 -44.59
CA VAL A 162 -12.94 14.30 -45.95
C VAL A 162 -12.06 13.10 -46.30
N GLY A 163 -12.34 12.48 -47.44
CA GLY A 163 -11.60 11.31 -47.93
C GLY A 163 -11.44 11.40 -49.44
N TYR A 164 -10.40 10.76 -49.96
CA TYR A 164 -10.21 10.57 -51.39
C TYR A 164 -9.95 9.08 -51.63
N GLY A 165 -10.61 8.52 -52.64
CA GLY A 165 -10.55 7.10 -52.92
C GLY A 165 -10.33 6.85 -54.40
N TYR A 166 -9.46 5.89 -54.70
CA TYR A 166 -9.28 5.35 -56.04
C TYR A 166 -9.67 3.88 -56.01
N ASN A 167 -10.76 3.55 -56.70
CA ASN A 167 -11.25 2.18 -56.82
C ASN A 167 -10.93 1.65 -58.20
N PHE A 168 -10.17 0.57 -58.25
CA PHE A 168 -9.91 -0.20 -59.46
C PHE A 168 -10.58 -1.56 -59.33
N SER A 169 -11.46 -1.88 -60.27
CA SER A 169 -12.08 -3.20 -60.36
C SER A 169 -11.87 -3.74 -61.77
N ASP A 170 -11.34 -4.95 -61.82
CA ASP A 170 -11.07 -5.71 -63.03
C ASP A 170 -11.93 -6.98 -62.99
N ALA A 171 -12.63 -7.29 -64.07
CA ALA A 171 -13.58 -8.40 -64.12
C ALA A 171 -13.35 -9.27 -65.35
N GLU A 172 -13.11 -10.56 -65.14
CA GLU A 172 -12.74 -11.52 -66.19
C GLU A 172 -13.89 -11.91 -67.14
N ALA A 173 -15.15 -11.66 -66.75
CA ALA A 173 -16.31 -11.90 -67.61
C ALA A 173 -17.50 -10.97 -67.31
N GLY A 174 -18.04 -10.33 -68.34
CA GLY A 174 -19.15 -9.36 -68.28
C GLY A 174 -18.91 -8.18 -69.23
N PHE A 175 -19.94 -7.40 -69.56
CA PHE A 175 -19.85 -6.29 -70.52
C PHE A 175 -19.01 -5.09 -70.03
N VAL A 176 -18.55 -5.09 -68.77
CA VAL A 176 -17.66 -4.07 -68.19
C VAL A 176 -16.41 -4.78 -67.69
N LEU A 177 -15.31 -4.69 -68.46
CA LEU A 177 -14.06 -5.41 -68.19
C LEU A 177 -13.12 -4.64 -67.25
N GLN A 178 -13.20 -3.30 -67.21
CA GLN A 178 -12.33 -2.47 -66.39
C GLN A 178 -13.10 -1.26 -65.87
N ASN A 179 -13.06 -1.03 -64.56
CA ASN A 179 -13.72 0.11 -63.93
C ASN A 179 -12.74 0.85 -63.01
N GLN A 180 -12.52 2.13 -63.30
CA GLN A 180 -11.65 3.03 -62.56
C GLN A 180 -12.47 4.21 -62.06
N THR A 181 -12.70 4.28 -60.75
CA THR A 181 -13.44 5.37 -60.13
C THR A 181 -12.54 6.11 -59.16
N PHE A 182 -12.20 7.35 -59.52
CA PHE A 182 -11.64 8.31 -58.60
C PHE A 182 -12.75 9.17 -58.00
N GLY A 183 -12.85 9.23 -56.68
CA GLY A 183 -13.88 10.00 -55.99
C GLY A 183 -13.33 10.73 -54.77
N LEU A 184 -13.66 12.01 -54.64
CA LEU A 184 -13.53 12.77 -53.41
C LEU A 184 -14.83 12.62 -52.61
N THR A 185 -14.73 12.23 -51.34
CA THR A 185 -15.84 12.18 -50.40
C THR A 185 -15.65 13.25 -49.35
N TYR A 186 -16.71 14.02 -49.09
CA TYR A 186 -16.75 14.98 -47.99
C TYR A 186 -18.12 14.90 -47.33
N GLY A 187 -18.18 15.10 -46.02
CA GLY A 187 -19.44 15.06 -45.28
C GLY A 187 -19.31 15.73 -43.92
N LEU A 188 -20.28 16.56 -43.59
CA LEU A 188 -20.45 17.16 -42.27
C LEU A 188 -21.63 16.47 -41.59
N THR A 189 -21.43 15.98 -40.37
CA THR A 189 -22.45 15.31 -39.58
C THR A 189 -22.60 16.05 -38.25
N ALA A 190 -23.80 16.50 -37.94
CA ALA A 190 -24.14 17.02 -36.61
C ALA A 190 -25.00 15.98 -35.88
N ARG A 191 -24.61 15.62 -34.65
CA ARG A 191 -25.35 14.67 -33.82
C ARG A 191 -25.73 15.34 -32.51
N TRP A 192 -27.02 15.34 -32.19
CA TRP A 192 -27.53 15.85 -30.92
C TRP A 192 -28.27 14.73 -30.19
N SER A 193 -27.78 14.34 -29.01
CA SER A 193 -28.46 13.34 -28.18
C SER A 193 -29.47 14.03 -27.26
N LEU A 194 -30.75 13.65 -27.34
CA LEU A 194 -31.82 14.17 -26.48
C LEU A 194 -31.86 13.46 -25.11
N SER A 195 -31.34 12.22 -25.03
CA SER A 195 -31.28 11.40 -23.81
C SER A 195 -30.03 11.64 -22.95
N GLY A 196 -28.89 12.02 -23.56
CA GLY A 196 -27.66 12.31 -22.82
C GLY A 196 -27.80 13.47 -21.82
N ALA A 197 -28.78 14.34 -22.01
CA ALA A 197 -29.10 15.43 -21.08
C ALA A 197 -29.73 14.97 -19.76
N LEU A 198 -30.33 13.78 -19.71
CA LEU A 198 -30.88 13.20 -18.48
C LEU A 198 -29.81 12.40 -17.73
N ASP A 199 -28.92 11.73 -18.45
CA ASP A 199 -27.81 10.97 -17.85
C ASP A 199 -26.71 11.89 -17.31
N ALA A 200 -26.42 13.01 -17.98
CA ALA A 200 -25.52 14.05 -17.47
C ALA A 200 -26.05 14.72 -16.19
N ARG A 201 -27.38 14.88 -16.05
CA ARG A 201 -28.01 15.39 -14.81
C ARG A 201 -27.91 14.40 -13.66
N ARG A 202 -28.08 13.09 -13.93
CA ARG A 202 -27.90 12.04 -12.92
C ARG A 202 -26.45 11.91 -12.44
N LEU A 203 -25.49 12.08 -13.35
CA LEU A 203 -24.06 12.11 -13.03
C LEU A 203 -23.66 13.35 -12.21
N GLN A 204 -24.36 14.48 -12.38
CA GLN A 204 -24.20 15.68 -11.54
C GLN A 204 -24.82 15.52 -10.14
N GLU A 205 -25.98 14.87 -10.03
CA GLU A 205 -26.69 14.68 -8.75
C GLU A 205 -26.08 13.56 -7.89
N ASN A 206 -25.32 12.63 -8.48
CA ASN A 206 -24.63 11.55 -7.75
C ASN A 206 -23.17 11.37 -8.22
N PRO A 207 -22.24 12.24 -7.80
CA PRO A 207 -20.81 12.10 -8.11
C PRO A 207 -20.17 10.83 -7.49
N ASN A 208 -20.81 10.19 -6.52
CA ASN A 208 -20.32 8.97 -5.87
C ASN A 208 -20.38 7.71 -6.75
N LEU A 209 -21.01 7.75 -7.92
CA LEU A 209 -21.15 6.57 -8.79
C LEU A 209 -19.90 6.24 -9.63
N GLN A 210 -18.89 7.11 -9.66
CA GLN A 210 -17.62 6.85 -10.38
C GLN A 210 -16.46 6.42 -9.46
N LEU A 211 -16.64 6.41 -8.14
CA LEU A 211 -15.61 5.98 -7.17
C LEU A 211 -15.51 4.45 -6.98
N GLN A 212 -16.19 3.66 -7.82
CA GLN A 212 -16.13 2.19 -7.80
C GLN A 212 -15.95 1.63 -9.22
N VAL A 213 -14.76 1.79 -9.82
CA VAL A 213 -14.17 0.82 -10.76
C VAL A 213 -12.65 0.89 -10.59
#